data_AF-A0A835EJ51-F1
#
_entry.id   AF-A0A835EJ51-F1
#
_cell.length_a   1.000
_cell.length_b   1.000
_cell.length_c   1.000
_cell.angle_alpha   90.00
_cell.angle_beta   90.00
_cell.angle_gamma   90.00
#
_symmetry.space_group_name_H-M   'P 1'
#
loop_
_entity.id
_entity.type
_entity.pdbx_description
1 polymer ?
#
loop_
_entity_poly.entity_id
_entity_poly.type
_entity_poly.pdbx_seq_one_letter_code
_entity_poly.pdbx_strand_id
1 'polypeptide(L)'
;MHLLFSCPFAQACWIYLGVLWDLSLHFDIMILRVRESFGSIIFREVIIMAMWSIWTHRNSIIFDGGSLSFMLWRRSFIEGMNSVILRVKPIMKDKINLWLSSLL
;
A
#
# COMPACT_ATOMS: atom_id res chain seq x y z
N MET A 1 5.91 5.65 12.92
CA MET A 1 5.15 4.39 12.71
C MET A 1 3.65 4.66 12.69
N HIS A 2 3.03 5.20 13.75
CA HIS A 2 1.59 5.48 13.84
C HIS A 2 0.94 6.10 12.59
N LEU A 3 1.53 7.13 11.97
CA LEU A 3 0.89 7.85 10.87
C LEU A 3 0.68 7.02 9.59
N LEU A 4 1.50 5.99 9.36
CA LEU A 4 1.37 5.11 8.20
C LEU A 4 0.34 4.00 8.38
N PHE A 5 -0.16 3.79 9.60
CA PHE A 5 -1.06 2.66 9.90
C PHE A 5 -2.35 3.06 10.63
N SER A 6 -2.28 4.04 11.53
CA SER A 6 -3.35 4.33 12.50
C SER A 6 -4.16 5.59 12.20
N CYS A 7 -3.70 6.48 11.32
CA CYS A 7 -4.51 7.64 10.96
C CYS A 7 -5.69 7.22 10.06
N PRO A 8 -6.86 7.89 10.14
CA PRO A 8 -8.06 7.47 9.38
C PRO A 8 -7.82 7.36 7.88
N PHE A 9 -7.00 8.25 7.31
CA PHE A 9 -6.63 8.20 5.91
C PHE A 9 -5.82 6.94 5.56
N ALA A 10 -4.78 6.64 6.35
CA ALA A 10 -3.98 5.43 6.15
C ALA A 10 -4.83 4.17 6.31
N GLN A 11 -5.74 4.13 7.28
CA GLN A 11 -6.67 3.00 7.47
C GLN A 11 -7.55 2.80 6.23
N ALA A 12 -8.12 3.88 5.66
CA ALA A 12 -8.89 3.79 4.42
C ALA A 12 -8.05 3.24 3.25
N CYS A 13 -6.78 3.67 3.15
CA CYS A 13 -5.82 3.14 2.17
C CYS A 13 -5.61 1.63 2.34
N TRP A 14 -5.36 1.16 3.57
CA TRP A 14 -5.13 -0.26 3.84
C TRP A 14 -6.38 -1.12 3.63
N ILE A 15 -7.55 -0.63 4.04
CA ILE A 15 -8.84 -1.31 3.81
C ILE A 15 -9.08 -1.52 2.32
N TYR A 16 -8.83 -0.50 1.49
CA TYR A 16 -8.93 -0.64 0.04
C TYR A 16 -7.99 -1.71 -0.53
N LEU A 17 -6.82 -1.92 0.07
CA LEU A 17 -5.88 -2.96 -0.35
C LEU A 17 -6.18 -4.34 0.26
N GLY A 18 -7.26 -4.48 1.02
CA GLY A 18 -7.61 -5.71 1.73
C GLY A 18 -6.66 -6.05 2.88
N VAL A 19 -5.96 -5.05 3.42
CA VAL A 19 -4.98 -5.22 4.51
C VAL A 19 -5.55 -4.68 5.81
N LEU A 20 -5.61 -5.52 6.84
CA LEU A 20 -6.04 -5.14 8.18
C LEU A 20 -4.87 -5.27 9.14
N TRP A 21 -4.44 -4.13 9.70
CA TRP A 21 -3.35 -4.09 10.68
C TRP A 21 -3.89 -4.24 12.10
N ASP A 22 -3.32 -5.19 12.85
CA ASP A 22 -3.57 -5.32 14.28
C ASP A 22 -2.57 -4.46 15.05
N LEU A 23 -2.98 -3.23 15.36
CA LEU A 23 -2.15 -2.22 16.03
C LEU A 23 -1.89 -2.51 17.51
N SER A 24 -2.49 -3.58 18.07
CA SER A 24 -2.22 -4.03 19.42
C SER A 24 -0.95 -4.89 19.53
N LEU A 25 -0.45 -5.40 18.39
CA LEU A 25 0.71 -6.27 18.32
C LEU A 25 2.02 -5.47 18.17
N HIS A 26 3.13 -6.09 18.57
CA HIS A 26 4.45 -5.59 18.21
C HIS A 26 4.65 -5.66 16.69
N PHE A 27 5.43 -4.74 16.14
CA PHE A 27 5.48 -4.49 14.69
C PHE A 27 5.92 -5.71 13.86
N ASP A 28 6.88 -6.49 14.35
CA ASP A 28 7.35 -7.72 13.71
C ASP A 28 6.23 -8.77 13.57
N ILE A 29 5.49 -9.02 14.65
CA ILE A 29 4.34 -9.95 14.67
C ILE A 29 3.22 -9.41 13.80
N MET A 30 2.95 -8.10 13.85
CA MET A 30 1.95 -7.45 13.03
C MET A 30 2.24 -7.65 11.52
N ILE A 31 3.49 -7.46 11.10
CA ILE A 31 3.92 -7.69 9.70
C ILE A 31 3.83 -9.16 9.32
N LEU A 32 4.28 -10.06 10.20
CA LEU A 32 4.22 -11.51 9.95
C LEU A 32 2.77 -11.97 9.73
N ARG A 33 1.85 -11.54 10.60
CA ARG A 33 0.43 -11.89 10.54
C ARG A 33 -0.22 -11.44 9.22
N VAL A 34 0.03 -10.20 8.81
CA VAL A 34 -0.50 -9.69 7.54
C VAL A 34 0.14 -10.40 6.35
N ARG A 35 1.44 -10.72 6.40
CA ARG A 35 2.11 -11.47 5.34
C ARG A 35 1.47 -12.85 5.14
N GLU A 36 1.18 -13.55 6.23
CA GLU A 36 0.52 -14.86 6.21
C GLU A 36 -0.89 -14.75 5.62
N SER A 37 -1.69 -13.78 6.07
CA SER A 37 -3.05 -13.60 5.55
C SER A 37 -3.09 -13.11 4.10
N PHE A 38 -2.10 -12.31 3.67
CA PHE A 38 -2.00 -11.83 2.29
C PHE A 38 -1.67 -12.95 1.30
N GLY A 39 -0.90 -13.97 1.73
CA GLY A 39 -0.77 -15.25 1.04
C GLY A 39 -0.13 -15.20 -0.36
N SER A 40 0.58 -14.12 -0.71
CA SER A 40 1.13 -13.93 -2.06
C SER A 40 2.55 -13.39 -2.04
N ILE A 41 3.35 -13.82 -3.03
CA ILE A 41 4.76 -13.41 -3.18
C ILE A 41 4.94 -11.91 -3.48
N ILE A 42 3.86 -11.22 -3.87
CA ILE A 42 3.86 -9.78 -4.19
C ILE A 42 3.65 -8.90 -2.95
N PHE A 43 3.48 -9.51 -1.77
CA PHE A 43 3.18 -8.83 -0.51
C PHE A 43 4.13 -7.66 -0.27
N ARG A 44 5.44 -7.88 -0.42
CA ARG A 44 6.45 -6.88 -0.09
C ARG A 44 6.31 -5.65 -0.97
N GLU A 45 6.13 -5.85 -2.27
CA GLU A 45 6.00 -4.82 -3.29
C GLU A 45 4.76 -3.96 -3.02
N VAL A 46 3.63 -4.61 -2.72
CA VAL A 46 2.37 -3.94 -2.38
C VAL A 46 2.50 -3.11 -1.11
N ILE A 47 3.01 -3.69 -0.02
CA ILE A 47 3.11 -3.00 1.27
C ILE A 47 4.07 -1.81 1.19
N ILE A 48 5.25 -1.99 0.57
CA ILE A 48 6.22 -0.90 0.41
C ILE A 48 5.62 0.22 -0.44
N MET A 49 4.98 -0.10 -1.56
CA MET A 49 4.39 0.92 -2.43
C MET A 49 3.23 1.65 -1.76
N ALA A 50 2.38 0.94 -1.02
CA ALA A 50 1.29 1.55 -0.27
C ALA A 50 1.80 2.53 0.80
N MET A 51 2.81 2.13 1.58
CA MET A 51 3.46 3.01 2.56
C MET A 51 4.08 4.22 1.89
N TRP A 52 4.80 4.01 0.78
CA TRP A 52 5.41 5.08 0.00
C TRP A 52 4.36 6.08 -0.48
N SER A 53 3.27 5.61 -1.09
CA SER A 53 2.17 6.46 -1.57
C SER A 53 1.46 7.20 -0.43
N ILE A 54 1.24 6.59 0.74
CA ILE A 54 0.69 7.27 1.92
C ILE A 54 1.64 8.39 2.36
N TRP A 55 2.94 8.10 2.42
CA TRP A 55 3.96 9.06 2.83
C TRP A 55 4.07 10.23 1.86
N THR A 56 4.13 9.98 0.55
CA THR A 56 4.20 11.03 -0.47
C THR A 56 2.93 11.88 -0.51
N HIS A 57 1.75 11.27 -0.40
CA HIS A 57 0.47 12.00 -0.34
C HIS A 57 0.41 12.93 0.88
N ARG A 58 0.92 12.48 2.02
CA ARG A 58 1.00 13.34 3.21
C ARG A 58 1.98 14.48 3.01
N ASN A 59 3.14 14.21 2.41
CA ASN A 59 4.14 15.24 2.16
C ASN A 59 3.64 16.30 1.17
N SER A 60 2.87 15.93 0.15
CA SER A 60 2.33 16.92 -0.78
C SER A 60 1.35 17.88 -0.11
N ILE A 61 0.61 17.44 0.91
CA ILE A 61 -0.24 18.32 1.72
C ILE A 61 0.60 19.30 2.55
N ILE A 62 1.69 18.83 3.14
CA ILE A 62 2.53 19.64 4.04
C ILE A 62 3.39 20.64 3.27
N PHE A 63 3.97 20.21 2.13
CA PHE A 63 5.01 20.95 1.43
C PHE A 63 4.55 21.55 0.10
N ASP A 64 3.55 20.96 -0.56
CA ASP A 64 3.16 21.33 -1.93
C ASP A 64 1.74 21.94 -2.01
N GLY A 65 1.10 22.22 -0.87
CA GLY A 65 -0.26 22.77 -0.83
C GLY A 65 -1.34 21.80 -1.32
N GLY A 66 -1.05 20.50 -1.34
CA GLY A 66 -1.99 19.46 -1.73
C GLY A 66 -3.17 19.32 -0.76
N SER A 67 -4.23 18.64 -1.21
CA SER A 67 -5.41 18.35 -0.40
C SER A 67 -5.52 16.86 -0.07
N LEU A 68 -6.18 16.55 1.04
CA LEU A 68 -6.49 15.17 1.40
C LEU A 68 -7.43 14.57 0.35
N SER A 69 -6.95 13.55 -0.39
CA SER A 69 -7.72 12.93 -1.45
C SER A 69 -7.34 11.46 -1.61
N PHE A 70 -8.30 10.59 -1.33
CA PHE A 70 -8.15 9.16 -1.52
C PHE A 70 -7.91 8.81 -3.00
N MET A 71 -8.56 9.53 -3.92
CA MET A 71 -8.41 9.32 -5.36
C MET A 71 -7.00 9.66 -5.85
N LEU A 72 -6.39 10.73 -5.33
CA LEU A 72 -5.01 11.10 -5.68
C LEU A 72 -4.03 10.04 -5.17
N TRP A 73 -4.17 9.60 -3.92
CA TRP A 73 -3.37 8.51 -3.38
C TRP A 73 -3.52 7.22 -4.18
N ARG A 74 -4.76 6.80 -4.50
CA ARG A 74 -5.04 5.58 -5.29
C ARG A 74 -4.34 5.64 -6.64
N ARG A 75 -4.42 6.78 -7.33
CA ARG A 75 -3.73 7.01 -8.61
C ARG A 75 -2.22 6.86 -8.46
N SER A 76 -1.61 7.56 -7.51
CA SER A 76 -0.16 7.49 -7.29
C SER A 76 0.30 6.09 -6.87
N PHE A 77 -0.51 5.35 -6.10
CA PHE A 77 -0.25 3.96 -5.77
C PHE A 77 -0.24 3.07 -7.02
N ILE A 78 -1.25 3.18 -7.88
CA ILE A 78 -1.36 2.40 -9.12
C ILE A 78 -0.20 2.73 -10.07
N GLU A 79 0.15 4.01 -10.25
CA GLU A 79 1.30 4.44 -11.06
C GLU A 79 2.63 3.88 -10.51
N GLY A 80 2.79 3.88 -9.19
CA GLY A 80 3.93 3.26 -8.51
C GLY A 80 3.99 1.76 -8.76
N MET A 81 2.87 1.04 -8.64
CA MET A 81 2.80 -0.39 -8.92
C MET A 81 3.08 -0.70 -10.40
N ASN A 82 2.61 0.12 -11.33
CA ASN A 82 2.95 0.00 -12.76
C ASN A 82 4.45 0.16 -13.00
N SER A 83 5.13 1.03 -12.27
CA SER A 83 6.58 1.17 -12.32
C SER A 83 7.31 -0.06 -11.75
N VAL A 84 6.76 -0.68 -10.70
CA VAL A 84 7.30 -1.94 -10.12
C VAL A 84 7.17 -3.10 -11.10
N ILE A 85 6.03 -3.21 -11.80
CA ILE A 85 5.78 -4.26 -12.81
C ILE A 85 6.89 -4.34 -13.86
N LEU A 86 7.48 -3.20 -14.25
CA LEU A 86 8.54 -3.15 -15.25
C LEU A 86 9.87 -3.74 -14.78
N ARG A 87 10.06 -3.95 -13.47
CA ARG A 87 11.35 -4.33 -12.86
C ARG A 87 11.33 -5.69 -12.15
N VAL A 88 10.16 -6.27 -11.96
CA VAL A 88 10.01 -7.58 -11.29
C VAL A 88 10.10 -8.74 -12.27
N LYS A 89 10.35 -9.95 -11.74
CA LYS A 89 10.30 -11.19 -12.52
C LYS A 89 8.91 -11.40 -13.15
N PRO A 90 8.82 -12.06 -14.32
CA PRO A 90 7.54 -12.29 -15.01
C PRO A 90 6.44 -12.89 -14.12
N ILE A 91 6.77 -13.91 -13.32
CA ILE A 91 5.81 -14.54 -12.40
C ILE A 91 5.21 -13.57 -11.37
N MET A 92 5.97 -12.57 -10.94
CA MET A 92 5.48 -11.53 -10.03
C MET A 92 4.64 -10.50 -10.78
N LYS A 93 5.04 -10.12 -12.00
CA LYS A 93 4.27 -9.22 -12.87
C LYS A 93 2.86 -9.76 -13.10
N ASP A 94 2.71 -11.03 -13.44
CA ASP A 94 1.38 -11.63 -13.68
C ASP A 94 0.51 -11.61 -12.43
N LYS A 95 1.10 -11.91 -11.27
CA LYS A 95 0.40 -11.84 -9.97
C LYS A 95 0.02 -10.40 -9.59
N ILE A 96 0.89 -9.42 -9.83
CA ILE A 96 0.58 -8.00 -9.57
C ILE A 96 -0.55 -7.54 -10.47
N ASN A 97 -0.53 -7.86 -11.77
CA ASN A 97 -1.59 -7.48 -12.70
C ASN A 97 -2.93 -8.09 -12.29
N LEU A 98 -2.95 -9.38 -11.97
CA LEU A 98 -4.16 -10.05 -11.49
C LEU A 98 -4.69 -9.38 -10.21
N TRP A 99 -3.81 -9.11 -9.25
CA TRP A 99 -4.20 -8.46 -8.00
C TRP A 99 -4.70 -7.03 -8.20
N LEU A 100 -4.00 -6.20 -8.99
CA LEU A 100 -4.44 -4.83 -9.32
C LEU A 100 -5.81 -4.81 -10.01
N SER A 101 -6.06 -5.78 -10.92
CA SER A 101 -7.35 -5.88 -11.59
C SER A 101 -8.51 -6.17 -10.63
N SER A 102 -8.24 -6.83 -9.50
CA SER A 102 -9.24 -7.09 -8.46
C SER A 102 -9.57 -5.87 -7.58
N LEU A 103 -8.76 -4.81 -7.68
CA LEU A 103 -8.94 -3.55 -6.97
C LEU A 103 -9.65 -2.47 -7.79
N LEU A 104 -9.91 -2.74 -9.09
CA LEU A 104 -10.59 -1.82 -10.00
C LEU A 104 -12.10 -1.93 -9.85
#